data_AF-A0A2E3UZF0-F1
#
_entry.id   AF-A0A2E3UZF0-F1
#
_cell.length_a   1.000
_cell.length_b   1.000
_cell.length_c   1.000
_cell.angle_alpha   90.00
_cell.angle_beta   90.00
_cell.angle_gamma   90.00
#
_symmetry.space_group_name_H-M   'P 1'
#
loop_
_entity.id
_entity.type
_entity.pdbx_description
1 polymer ?
#
loop_
_entity_poly.entity_id
_entity_poly.type
_entity_poly.pdbx_seq_one_letter_code
_entity_poly.pdbx_strand_id
1 'polypeptide(L)'
;MELDLVAQLITSIATFLVAVILLQQLFKQNKELNLQHKDSERDHMFQRFVSLQSIAVEITRTKETADIWVKGVNNWKNLIEDSEKLIFRNLYNLQCNMMMNNWETSSPTGRINAAQLSLTTEGLATVYKYYQRRPIYNHSSDMGKLWDKIYEETWGESLDNFDKEKVIPYGKFHDEVK
;
A
#
# COMPACT_ATOMS: atom_id res chain seq x y z
N MET A 1 39.09 25.70 52.65
CA MET A 1 37.86 26.47 52.91
C MET A 1 37.57 27.48 51.81
N GLU A 2 38.39 28.53 51.58
CA GLU A 2 38.13 29.46 50.45
C GLU A 2 38.36 28.84 49.07
N LEU A 3 39.37 27.98 48.93
CA LEU A 3 39.67 27.30 47.65
C LEU A 3 38.54 26.34 47.22
N ASP A 4 37.95 25.62 48.16
CA ASP A 4 36.84 24.68 47.91
C ASP A 4 35.60 25.42 47.42
N LEU A 5 35.33 26.59 47.99
CA LEU A 5 34.20 27.44 47.63
C LEU A 5 34.37 28.02 46.22
N VAL A 6 35.59 28.46 45.87
CA VAL A 6 35.93 28.91 44.51
C VAL A 6 35.84 27.76 43.51
N ALA A 7 36.35 26.57 43.84
CA ALA A 7 36.26 25.40 42.97
C ALA A 7 34.81 24.95 42.73
N GLN A 8 33.96 24.98 43.76
CA GLN A 8 32.55 24.64 43.65
C GLN A 8 31.77 25.65 42.81
N LEU A 9 32.09 26.95 42.92
CA LEU A 9 31.51 27.99 42.08
C LEU A 9 31.87 27.79 40.60
N ILE A 10 33.16 27.54 40.30
CA ILE A 10 33.63 27.28 38.94
C ILE A 10 32.95 26.03 38.36
N THR A 11 32.84 24.96 39.14
CA THR A 11 32.17 23.72 38.73
C THR A 11 30.70 23.97 38.42
N SER A 12 29.99 24.71 39.28
CA SER A 12 28.57 25.03 39.08
C SER A 12 28.34 25.86 37.82
N ILE A 13 29.22 26.82 37.54
CA ILE A 13 29.20 27.62 36.31
C ILE A 13 29.46 26.73 35.09
N ALA A 14 30.45 25.84 35.15
CA ALA A 14 30.75 24.91 34.07
C ALA A 14 29.57 23.97 33.76
N THR A 15 28.95 23.38 34.79
CA THR A 15 27.74 22.55 34.64
C THR A 15 26.60 23.33 34.02
N PHE A 16 26.37 24.57 34.47
CA PHE A 16 25.33 25.43 33.90
C PHE A 16 25.59 25.74 32.42
N LEU A 17 26.83 26.09 32.05
CA LEU A 17 27.21 26.34 30.66
C LEU A 17 26.98 25.11 29.77
N VAL A 18 27.39 23.92 30.23
CA VAL A 18 27.13 22.67 29.52
C VAL A 18 25.64 22.42 29.35
N ALA A 19 24.84 22.64 30.40
CA ALA A 19 23.38 22.48 30.33
C ALA A 19 22.74 23.44 29.31
N VAL A 20 23.19 24.69 29.25
CA VAL A 20 22.72 25.66 28.23
C VAL A 20 23.07 25.20 26.82
N ILE A 21 24.29 24.70 26.60
CA ILE A 21 24.72 24.18 25.29
C ILE A 21 23.88 22.97 24.89
N LEU A 22 23.64 22.02 25.81
CA LEU A 22 22.79 20.85 25.57
C LEU A 22 21.36 21.24 25.25
N LEU A 23 20.80 22.24 25.96
CA LEU A 23 19.47 22.76 25.67
C LEU A 23 19.40 23.33 24.25
N GLN A 24 20.40 24.10 23.83
CA GLN A 24 20.48 24.63 22.46
C GLN A 24 20.60 23.52 21.40
N GLN A 25 21.39 22.47 21.69
CA GLN A 25 21.49 21.30 20.82
C GLN A 25 20.14 20.59 20.69
N LEU A 26 19.42 20.39 21.80
CA LEU A 26 18.10 19.77 21.81
C LEU A 26 17.08 20.57 21.00
N PHE A 27 17.08 21.90 21.11
CA PHE A 27 16.23 22.74 20.27
C PHE A 27 16.55 22.61 18.77
N LYS A 28 17.84 22.55 18.41
CA LYS A 28 18.26 22.33 17.02
C LYS A 28 17.85 20.94 16.51
N GLN A 29 18.10 19.90 17.29
CA GLN A 29 17.71 18.52 16.96
C GLN A 29 16.20 18.38 16.77
N ASN A 30 15.40 18.98 17.64
CA ASN A 30 13.93 18.97 17.48
C ASN A 30 13.48 19.68 16.21
N LYS A 31 14.13 20.78 15.84
CA LYS A 31 13.84 21.49 14.59
C LYS A 31 14.22 20.65 13.37
N GLU A 32 15.39 20.02 13.38
CA GLU A 32 15.85 19.14 12.30
C GLU A 32 14.95 17.91 12.16
N LEU A 33 14.57 17.28 13.27
CA LEU A 33 13.66 16.13 13.28
C LEU A 33 12.31 16.48 12.67
N ASN A 34 11.77 17.67 12.99
CA ASN A 34 10.51 18.15 12.40
C ASN A 34 10.65 18.39 10.89
N LEU A 35 11.78 18.96 10.45
CA LEU A 35 12.04 19.13 9.02
C LEU A 35 12.19 17.78 8.30
N GLN A 36 12.95 16.85 8.86
CA GLN A 36 13.11 15.49 8.32
C GLN A 36 11.79 14.74 8.25
N HIS A 37 10.92 14.89 9.25
CA HIS A 37 9.59 14.30 9.24
C HIS A 37 8.76 14.84 8.07
N LYS A 38 8.73 16.17 7.88
CA LYS A 38 8.02 16.79 6.76
C LYS A 38 8.58 16.40 5.40
N ASP A 39 9.90 16.30 5.29
CA ASP A 39 10.55 15.86 4.06
C ASP A 39 10.23 14.38 3.77
N SER A 40 10.24 13.52 4.79
CA SER A 40 9.85 12.12 4.68
C SER A 40 8.38 11.97 4.25
N GLU A 41 7.46 12.74 4.83
CA GLU A 41 6.05 12.75 4.41
C GLU A 41 5.90 13.18 2.95
N ARG A 42 6.62 14.23 2.52
CA ARG A 42 6.61 14.70 1.13
C ARG A 42 7.15 13.64 0.17
N ASP A 43 8.27 13.02 0.52
CA ASP A 43 8.90 11.98 -0.30
C ASP A 43 8.00 10.74 -0.40
N HIS A 44 7.35 10.33 0.70
CA HIS A 44 6.35 9.25 0.67
C HIS A 44 5.17 9.58 -0.25
N MET A 45 4.63 10.81 -0.19
CA MET A 45 3.56 11.23 -1.10
C MET A 45 4.01 11.21 -2.56
N PHE A 46 5.23 11.66 -2.85
CA PHE A 46 5.79 11.62 -4.19
C PHE A 46 5.97 10.19 -4.71
N GLN A 47 6.54 9.29 -3.90
CA GLN A 47 6.73 7.88 -4.25
C GLN A 47 5.40 7.17 -4.52
N ARG A 48 4.36 7.49 -3.73
CA ARG A 48 2.99 7.00 -3.97
C ARG A 48 2.46 7.42 -5.33
N PHE A 49 2.63 8.70 -5.67
CA PHE A 49 2.19 9.24 -6.96
C PHE A 49 2.95 8.62 -8.14
N VAL A 50 4.27 8.49 -8.03
CA VAL A 50 5.10 7.84 -9.04
C VAL A 50 4.68 6.38 -9.23
N SER A 51 4.44 5.63 -8.15
CA SER A 51 4.01 4.23 -8.22
C SER A 51 2.69 4.07 -8.98
N LEU A 52 1.71 4.95 -8.72
CA LEU A 52 0.44 4.97 -9.44
C LEU A 52 0.64 5.25 -10.94
N GLN A 53 1.47 6.25 -11.27
CA GLN A 53 1.78 6.56 -12.66
C GLN A 53 2.51 5.43 -13.37
N SER A 54 3.46 4.77 -12.71
CA SER A 54 4.22 3.67 -13.29
C SER A 54 3.30 2.51 -13.71
N ILE A 55 2.28 2.20 -12.92
CA ILE A 55 1.28 1.18 -13.28
C ILE A 55 0.47 1.62 -14.49
N ALA A 56 -0.02 2.87 -14.50
CA ALA A 56 -0.76 3.40 -15.64
C ALA A 56 0.06 3.40 -16.94
N VAL A 57 1.34 3.76 -16.84
CA VAL A 57 2.29 3.71 -17.96
C VAL A 57 2.51 2.27 -18.42
N GLU A 58 2.67 1.32 -17.51
CA GLU A 58 2.89 -0.09 -17.88
C GLU A 58 1.66 -0.68 -18.59
N ILE A 59 0.45 -0.40 -18.08
CA ILE A 59 -0.81 -0.81 -18.73
C ILE A 59 -0.92 -0.26 -20.15
N THR A 60 -0.48 0.98 -20.37
CA THR A 60 -0.61 1.68 -21.66
C THR A 60 0.65 1.62 -22.52
N ARG A 61 1.67 0.87 -22.09
CA ARG A 61 3.01 0.86 -22.71
C ARG A 61 3.00 0.35 -24.14
N THR A 62 2.21 -0.68 -24.39
CA THR A 62 2.01 -1.26 -25.73
C THR A 62 0.52 -1.38 -26.00
N LYS A 63 0.15 -1.34 -27.28
CA LYS A 63 -1.25 -1.58 -27.68
C LYS A 63 -1.75 -2.94 -27.19
N GLU A 64 -0.92 -3.97 -27.28
CA GLU A 64 -1.24 -5.32 -26.82
C GLU A 64 -1.59 -5.35 -25.32
N THR A 65 -0.77 -4.74 -24.47
CA THR A 65 -1.01 -4.70 -23.02
C THR A 65 -2.28 -3.91 -22.69
N ALA A 66 -2.50 -2.79 -23.39
CA ALA A 66 -3.70 -1.98 -23.23
C ALA A 66 -4.96 -2.75 -23.66
N ASP A 67 -4.90 -3.47 -24.79
CA ASP A 67 -6.01 -4.29 -25.30
C ASP A 67 -6.33 -5.42 -24.31
N ILE A 68 -5.31 -6.12 -23.78
CA ILE A 68 -5.46 -7.14 -22.74
C ILE A 68 -6.11 -6.54 -21.48
N TRP A 69 -5.64 -5.39 -21.02
CA TRP A 69 -6.20 -4.72 -19.84
C TRP A 69 -7.68 -4.39 -20.04
N VAL A 70 -8.05 -3.77 -21.17
CA VAL A 70 -9.44 -3.40 -21.46
C VAL A 70 -10.33 -4.64 -21.57
N LYS A 71 -9.89 -5.70 -22.27
CA LYS A 71 -10.62 -6.97 -22.36
C LYS A 71 -10.86 -7.55 -20.96
N GLY A 72 -9.79 -7.64 -20.18
CA GLY A 72 -9.75 -8.26 -18.86
C GLY A 72 -10.58 -7.50 -17.83
N VAL A 73 -10.51 -6.16 -17.80
CA VAL A 73 -11.33 -5.31 -16.93
C VAL A 73 -12.81 -5.56 -17.21
N ASN A 74 -13.23 -5.55 -18.48
CA ASN A 74 -14.64 -5.72 -18.83
C ASN A 74 -15.18 -7.10 -18.39
N ASN A 75 -14.49 -8.17 -18.76
CA ASN A 75 -14.83 -9.52 -18.31
C ASN A 75 -13.60 -10.42 -18.41
N TRP A 76 -13.27 -11.12 -17.32
CA TRP A 76 -12.16 -12.06 -17.27
C TRP A 76 -12.24 -13.16 -18.35
N LYS A 77 -13.46 -13.57 -18.72
CA LYS A 77 -13.69 -14.60 -19.76
C LYS A 77 -13.33 -14.14 -21.17
N ASN A 78 -13.12 -12.84 -21.40
CA ASN A 78 -12.67 -12.32 -22.69
C ASN A 78 -11.18 -12.57 -22.94
N LEU A 79 -10.42 -12.96 -21.91
CA LEU A 79 -9.02 -13.35 -22.02
C LEU A 79 -8.99 -14.83 -22.40
N ILE A 80 -8.77 -15.10 -23.68
CA ILE A 80 -8.88 -16.45 -24.25
C ILE A 80 -7.58 -17.20 -24.02
N GLU A 81 -6.45 -16.53 -24.20
CA GLU A 81 -5.14 -17.15 -24.03
C GLU A 81 -4.67 -17.08 -22.57
N ASP A 82 -3.98 -18.14 -22.13
CA ASP A 82 -3.38 -18.19 -20.80
C ASP A 82 -2.37 -17.05 -20.57
N SER A 83 -1.68 -16.62 -21.64
CA SER A 83 -0.79 -15.45 -21.67
C SER A 83 -1.54 -14.16 -21.31
N GLU A 84 -2.70 -13.91 -21.93
CA GLU A 84 -3.54 -12.74 -21.66
C GLU A 84 -4.01 -12.72 -20.20
N LYS A 85 -4.49 -13.86 -19.69
CA LYS A 85 -4.90 -14.03 -18.28
C LYS A 85 -3.75 -13.76 -17.31
N LEU A 86 -2.56 -14.28 -17.61
CA LEU A 86 -1.36 -14.08 -16.80
C LEU A 86 -0.95 -12.60 -16.76
N ILE A 87 -0.91 -11.93 -17.91
CA ILE A 87 -0.56 -10.52 -18.03
C ILE A 87 -1.56 -9.66 -17.26
N PHE A 88 -2.86 -9.84 -17.51
CA PHE A 88 -3.90 -9.06 -16.83
C PHE A 88 -3.86 -9.25 -15.31
N ARG A 89 -3.76 -10.50 -14.84
CA ARG A 89 -3.63 -10.80 -13.41
C ARG A 89 -2.41 -10.10 -12.82
N ASN A 90 -1.25 -10.15 -13.47
CA ASN A 90 -0.04 -9.54 -12.93
C ASN A 90 -0.15 -8.00 -12.85
N LEU A 91 -0.76 -7.35 -13.85
CA LEU A 91 -1.03 -5.91 -13.81
C LEU A 91 -1.98 -5.55 -12.66
N TYR A 92 -3.05 -6.33 -12.48
CA TYR A 92 -3.99 -6.12 -11.37
C TYR A 92 -3.33 -6.38 -10.01
N ASN A 93 -2.44 -7.36 -9.90
CA ASN A 93 -1.66 -7.63 -8.70
C ASN A 93 -0.76 -6.43 -8.35
N LEU A 94 -0.12 -5.79 -9.33
CA LEU A 94 0.67 -4.57 -9.10
C LEU A 94 -0.20 -3.43 -8.55
N GLN A 95 -1.41 -3.27 -9.09
CA GLN A 95 -2.39 -2.30 -8.58
C GLN A 95 -2.79 -2.60 -7.13
N CYS A 96 -3.11 -3.86 -6.81
CA CYS A 96 -3.47 -4.26 -5.44
C CYS A 96 -2.30 -4.08 -4.46
N ASN A 97 -1.09 -4.44 -4.86
CA ASN A 97 0.12 -4.24 -4.05
C ASN A 97 0.36 -2.77 -3.71
N MET A 98 0.17 -1.88 -4.68
CA MET A 98 0.24 -0.44 -4.45
C MET A 98 -0.82 0.00 -3.42
N MET A 99 -2.04 -0.53 -3.48
CA MET A 99 -3.08 -0.18 -2.51
C MET A 99 -2.78 -0.71 -1.11
N MET A 100 -2.30 -1.95 -1.00
CA MET A 100 -1.85 -2.54 0.26
C MET A 100 -0.73 -1.69 0.89
N ASN A 101 0.30 -1.32 0.13
CA ASN A 101 1.39 -0.48 0.63
C ASN A 101 0.93 0.90 1.13
N ASN A 102 -0.20 1.40 0.62
CA ASN A 102 -0.76 2.69 1.01
C ASN A 102 -1.91 2.57 2.03
N TRP A 103 -2.23 1.37 2.51
CA TRP A 103 -3.41 1.13 3.33
C TRP A 103 -3.41 1.98 4.61
N GLU A 104 -2.32 1.88 5.39
CA GLU A 104 -2.22 2.54 6.69
C GLU A 104 -2.22 4.07 6.57
N THR A 105 -1.61 4.60 5.53
CA THR A 105 -1.50 6.05 5.29
C THR A 105 -2.71 6.63 4.54
N SER A 106 -3.63 5.79 4.06
CA SER A 106 -4.83 6.26 3.37
C SER A 106 -5.94 6.62 4.35
N SER A 107 -6.65 7.71 4.05
CA SER A 107 -7.87 8.09 4.79
C SER A 107 -8.96 7.02 4.63
N PRO A 108 -9.94 6.94 5.55
CA PRO A 108 -11.06 6.01 5.43
C PRO A 108 -11.79 6.08 4.08
N THR A 109 -12.05 7.28 3.58
CA THR A 109 -12.64 7.49 2.25
C THR A 109 -11.71 6.99 1.14
N GLY A 110 -10.40 7.25 1.24
CA GLY A 110 -9.41 6.77 0.27
C GLY A 110 -9.35 5.24 0.20
N ARG A 111 -9.49 4.56 1.35
CA ARG A 111 -9.55 3.09 1.44
C ARG A 111 -10.79 2.53 0.74
N ILE A 112 -11.95 3.15 0.95
CA ILE A 112 -13.20 2.77 0.27
C ILE A 112 -13.07 2.98 -1.24
N ASN A 113 -12.61 4.15 -1.68
CA ASN A 113 -12.46 4.47 -3.10
C ASN A 113 -11.48 3.52 -3.81
N ALA A 114 -10.39 3.14 -3.15
CA ALA A 114 -9.41 2.20 -3.68
C ALA A 114 -10.02 0.81 -3.91
N ALA A 115 -10.81 0.32 -2.95
CA ALA A 115 -11.53 -0.94 -3.06
C ALA A 115 -12.60 -0.88 -4.17
N GLN A 116 -13.41 0.18 -4.21
CA GLN A 116 -14.42 0.38 -5.24
C GLN A 116 -13.79 0.37 -6.64
N LEU A 117 -12.72 1.14 -6.85
CA LEU A 117 -12.00 1.18 -8.13
C LEU A 117 -11.53 -0.22 -8.57
N SER A 118 -11.07 -1.02 -7.61
CA SER A 118 -10.55 -2.38 -7.85
C SER A 118 -11.63 -3.44 -8.00
N LEU A 119 -12.91 -3.09 -7.81
CA LEU A 119 -14.05 -4.02 -7.85
C LEU A 119 -15.18 -3.54 -8.78
N THR A 120 -14.95 -2.44 -9.52
CA THR A 120 -15.95 -1.77 -10.36
C THR A 120 -16.51 -2.65 -11.47
N THR A 121 -15.74 -3.64 -11.95
CA THR A 121 -16.09 -4.44 -13.13
C THR A 121 -15.95 -5.94 -12.86
N GLU A 122 -16.67 -6.75 -13.64
CA GLU A 122 -16.76 -8.20 -13.44
C GLU A 122 -15.37 -8.86 -13.50
N GLY A 123 -14.53 -8.39 -14.43
CA GLY A 123 -13.16 -8.86 -14.57
C GLY A 123 -12.30 -8.62 -13.34
N LEU A 124 -12.32 -7.40 -12.80
CA LEU A 124 -11.54 -7.05 -11.60
C LEU A 124 -12.07 -7.79 -10.37
N ALA A 125 -13.39 -7.88 -10.22
CA ALA A 125 -14.05 -8.61 -9.15
C ALA A 125 -13.70 -10.12 -9.19
N THR A 126 -13.64 -10.70 -10.38
CA THR A 126 -13.19 -12.08 -10.60
C THR A 126 -11.76 -12.27 -10.14
N VAL A 127 -10.85 -11.38 -10.53
CA VAL A 127 -9.45 -11.48 -10.11
C VAL A 127 -9.29 -11.28 -8.61
N TYR A 128 -10.06 -10.36 -8.01
CA TYR A 128 -10.11 -10.21 -6.57
C TYR A 128 -10.50 -11.50 -5.87
N LYS A 129 -11.67 -12.03 -6.19
CA LYS A 129 -12.23 -13.25 -5.59
C LYS A 129 -11.24 -14.40 -5.66
N TYR A 130 -10.66 -14.65 -6.83
CA TYR A 130 -9.86 -15.84 -7.08
C TYR A 130 -8.37 -15.71 -6.73
N TYR A 131 -7.81 -14.49 -6.74
CA TYR A 131 -6.36 -14.32 -6.63
C TYR A 131 -5.92 -13.30 -5.57
N GLN A 132 -6.65 -12.18 -5.39
CA GLN A 132 -6.20 -11.09 -4.51
C GLN A 132 -6.83 -11.08 -3.11
N ARG A 133 -7.98 -11.73 -2.91
CA ARG A 133 -8.66 -11.78 -1.61
C ARG A 133 -7.71 -12.26 -0.51
N ARG A 134 -7.06 -13.41 -0.70
CA ARG A 134 -6.14 -13.99 0.30
C ARG A 134 -4.91 -13.10 0.57
N PRO A 135 -4.14 -12.64 -0.44
CA PRO A 135 -3.06 -11.67 -0.21
C PRO A 135 -3.50 -10.45 0.60
N ILE A 136 -4.66 -9.89 0.28
CA ILE A 136 -5.21 -8.72 1.00
C ILE A 136 -5.52 -9.06 2.45
N TYR A 137 -6.16 -10.20 2.73
CA TYR A 137 -6.41 -10.66 4.10
C TYR A 137 -5.12 -10.91 4.90
N ASN A 138 -4.10 -11.48 4.25
CA ASN A 138 -2.80 -11.70 4.87
C ASN A 138 -2.07 -10.39 5.18
N HIS A 139 -2.26 -9.36 4.34
CA HIS A 139 -1.70 -8.04 4.56
C HIS A 139 -2.43 -7.31 5.70
N SER A 140 -3.76 -7.27 5.66
CA SER A 140 -4.58 -6.67 6.71
C SER A 140 -5.98 -7.29 6.70
N SER A 141 -6.37 -7.89 7.83
CA SER A 141 -7.70 -8.49 7.96
C SER A 141 -8.83 -7.46 7.83
N ASP A 142 -8.58 -6.21 8.24
CA ASP A 142 -9.56 -5.13 8.12
C ASP A 142 -9.71 -4.66 6.67
N MET A 143 -8.61 -4.64 5.92
CA MET A 143 -8.64 -4.40 4.47
C MET A 143 -9.43 -5.50 3.76
N GLY A 144 -9.17 -6.77 4.11
CA GLY A 144 -9.89 -7.92 3.59
C GLY A 144 -11.40 -7.82 3.82
N LYS A 145 -11.83 -7.56 5.05
CA LYS A 145 -13.25 -7.38 5.41
C LYS A 145 -13.90 -6.21 4.67
N LEU A 146 -13.19 -5.09 4.53
CA LEU A 146 -13.70 -3.94 3.78
C LEU A 146 -13.93 -4.28 2.31
N TRP A 147 -12.97 -4.97 1.68
CA TRP A 147 -13.08 -5.35 0.28
C TRP A 147 -14.15 -6.41 0.05
N ASP A 148 -14.29 -7.40 0.94
CA ASP A 148 -15.38 -8.38 0.87
C ASP A 148 -16.75 -7.71 1.00
N LYS A 149 -16.89 -6.76 1.94
CA LYS A 149 -18.12 -5.98 2.09
C LYS A 149 -18.45 -5.21 0.82
N ILE A 150 -17.49 -4.50 0.23
CA ILE A 150 -17.69 -3.74 -1.02
C ILE A 150 -17.99 -4.68 -2.19
N TYR A 151 -17.34 -5.85 -2.24
CA TYR A 151 -17.62 -6.88 -3.23
C TYR A 151 -19.08 -7.35 -3.12
N GLU A 152 -19.55 -7.68 -1.92
CA GLU A 152 -20.93 -8.11 -1.68
C GLU A 152 -21.93 -7.01 -2.01
N GLU A 153 -21.66 -5.76 -1.62
CA GLU A 153 -22.51 -4.60 -1.95
C GLU A 153 -22.61 -4.36 -3.47
N THR A 154 -21.52 -4.62 -4.21
CA THR A 154 -21.45 -4.37 -5.67
C THR A 154 -22.03 -5.53 -6.49
N TRP A 155 -21.78 -6.78 -6.07
CA TRP A 155 -22.04 -7.98 -6.86
C TRP A 155 -23.12 -8.89 -6.27
N GLY A 156 -23.63 -8.60 -5.07
CA GLY A 156 -24.69 -9.37 -4.41
C GLY A 156 -24.25 -10.79 -4.00
N GLU A 157 -22.95 -11.07 -3.95
CA GLU A 157 -22.37 -12.36 -3.61
C GLU A 157 -21.48 -12.23 -2.37
N SER A 158 -21.76 -13.02 -1.32
CA SER A 158 -20.90 -13.14 -0.14
C SER A 158 -19.74 -14.12 -0.38
N LEU A 159 -18.55 -13.75 0.11
CA LEU A 159 -17.32 -14.54 0.00
C LEU A 159 -16.91 -15.23 1.32
N ASP A 160 -17.76 -15.23 2.35
CA ASP A 160 -17.43 -15.78 3.67
C ASP A 160 -17.05 -17.27 3.64
N ASN A 161 -17.74 -18.05 2.79
CA ASN A 161 -17.48 -19.48 2.61
C ASN A 161 -16.59 -19.78 1.40
N PHE A 162 -15.98 -18.75 0.82
CA PHE A 162 -15.16 -18.91 -0.36
C PHE A 162 -13.73 -19.31 0.06
N ASP A 163 -13.47 -20.63 0.05
CA ASP A 163 -12.14 -21.23 0.23
C ASP A 163 -11.72 -21.92 -1.07
N LYS A 164 -10.53 -21.60 -1.58
CA LYS A 164 -9.97 -22.23 -2.78
C LYS A 164 -8.68 -22.96 -2.49
N GLU A 165 -8.38 -23.94 -3.33
CA GLU A 165 -7.15 -24.72 -3.27
C GLU A 165 -5.93 -23.83 -3.07
N LYS A 166 -5.14 -24.17 -2.05
CA LYS A 166 -4.02 -23.34 -1.57
C LYS A 166 -2.85 -23.25 -2.56
N VAL A 167 -2.77 -24.19 -3.51
CA VAL A 167 -1.70 -24.33 -4.48
C VAL A 167 -2.29 -24.87 -5.79
N ILE A 168 -2.19 -24.09 -6.86
CA ILE A 168 -2.45 -24.58 -8.24
C ILE A 168 -1.15 -24.58 -9.04
N PRO A 169 -0.98 -25.49 -10.02
CA PRO A 169 0.20 -25.50 -10.88
C PRO A 169 0.42 -24.18 -11.63
N TYR A 170 1.67 -23.84 -11.89
CA TYR A 170 2.03 -22.68 -12.71
C TYR A 170 1.44 -22.85 -14.12
N GLY A 171 0.55 -21.93 -14.53
CA GLY A 171 -0.19 -22.02 -15.79
C GLY A 171 -1.61 -22.57 -15.67
N LYS A 172 -2.09 -22.88 -14.46
CA LYS A 172 -3.52 -23.08 -14.20
C LYS A 172 -4.14 -21.84 -13.56
N PHE A 173 -5.45 -21.71 -13.72
CA PHE A 173 -6.22 -20.57 -13.24
C PHE A 173 -7.26 -21.06 -12.24
N HIS A 174 -7.32 -20.42 -11.06
CA HIS A 174 -8.20 -20.84 -9.98
C HIS A 174 -9.66 -20.92 -10.43
N ASP A 175 -10.12 -20.02 -11.30
CA ASP A 175 -11.48 -20.00 -11.88
C ASP A 175 -11.83 -21.22 -12.74
N GLU A 176 -10.84 -22.00 -13.17
CA GLU A 176 -11.01 -23.18 -14.02
C GLU A 176 -10.90 -24.50 -13.25
N VAL A 177 -10.36 -24.47 -12.03
CA VAL A 177 -10.23 -25.65 -11.17
C VAL A 177 -11.55 -25.83 -10.42
N LYS A 178 -12.18 -26.99 -10.62
CA LYS A 178 -13.45 -27.39 -9.98
C LYS A 178 -13.24 -27.74 -8.52
#